data_AF-A0A7S0W2X7-F1
#
_entry.id   AF-A0A7S0W2X7-F1
#
_cell.length_a   1.000
_cell.length_b   1.000
_cell.length_c   1.000
_cell.angle_alpha   90.00
_cell.angle_beta   90.00
_cell.angle_gamma   90.00
#
_symmetry.space_group_name_H-M   'P 1'
#
loop_
_entity.id
_entity.type
_entity.pdbx_description
1 polymer ?
#
loop_
_entity_poly.entity_id
_entity_poly.type
_entity_poly.pdbx_seq_one_letter_code
_entity_poly.pdbx_strand_id
1 'polypeptide(L)'
;MSDGYSSGMEMADSEDEGGMFFDDEQDLDTSAMSKKHADATFIPLTASDIEAEQKRAIQQVMDLTQLPAHVARQLLQVMRWSYEALAELYFEDPDKLLSKAGAMVKDKVVDSHAHEDPTGAGGKVTCQVCWDDCE
;
A
#
# COMPACT_ATOMS: atom_id res chain seq x y z
N MET A 1 58.85 -9.36 34.84
CA MET A 1 59.81 -8.29 34.51
C MET A 1 59.01 -7.13 33.93
N SER A 2 59.10 -5.98 34.62
CA SER A 2 58.82 -4.59 34.17
C SER A 2 57.39 -4.17 33.78
N ASP A 3 56.78 -3.49 34.76
CA ASP A 3 55.97 -2.25 34.77
C ASP A 3 55.86 -1.49 33.43
N GLY A 4 54.76 -0.83 33.04
CA GLY A 4 53.72 -0.18 33.85
C GLY A 4 53.89 1.36 33.81
N TYR A 5 53.21 2.06 32.89
CA TYR A 5 52.61 3.39 33.11
C TYR A 5 51.71 3.79 31.92
N SER A 6 50.49 4.25 32.19
CA SER A 6 49.94 5.43 31.52
C SER A 6 48.82 6.02 32.36
N SER A 7 49.21 7.07 33.07
CA SER A 7 48.45 8.14 33.70
C SER A 7 47.00 8.35 33.22
N GLY A 8 46.07 8.36 34.16
CA GLY A 8 44.68 8.81 33.99
C GLY A 8 44.14 9.24 35.35
N MET A 9 44.37 10.50 35.67
CA MET A 9 44.10 11.18 36.94
C MET A 9 42.65 11.01 37.41
N GLU A 10 42.50 10.45 38.61
CA GLU A 10 41.29 10.47 39.44
C GLU A 10 41.10 11.86 40.07
N MET A 11 39.88 12.40 40.05
CA MET A 11 39.34 13.21 41.16
C MET A 11 37.82 13.07 41.24
N ALA A 12 37.40 12.68 42.45
CA ALA A 12 36.06 12.71 43.05
C ALA A 12 35.43 14.12 42.93
N ASP A 13 34.11 14.31 43.04
CA ASP A 13 33.35 14.11 44.28
C ASP A 13 31.84 14.22 44.02
N SER A 14 31.07 13.47 44.81
CA SER A 14 29.62 13.28 44.69
C SER A 14 28.85 14.32 45.48
N GLU A 15 27.85 14.98 44.88
CA GLU A 15 26.69 15.54 45.61
C GLU A 15 25.42 15.37 44.76
N ASP A 16 24.62 14.40 45.18
CA ASP A 16 23.19 14.21 44.91
C ASP A 16 22.40 15.32 45.62
N GLU A 17 21.49 16.01 44.92
CA GLU A 17 20.18 16.47 45.43
C GLU A 17 19.48 17.37 44.40
N GLY A 18 18.18 17.13 44.19
CA GLY A 18 17.27 18.13 43.60
C GLY A 18 16.66 17.71 42.27
N GLY A 19 15.66 16.82 42.33
CA GLY A 19 14.79 16.50 41.19
C GLY A 19 14.17 17.76 40.58
N MET A 20 14.29 17.91 39.26
CA MET A 20 13.56 18.93 38.52
C MET A 20 12.06 18.59 38.58
N PHE A 21 11.39 19.24 39.52
CA PHE A 21 9.94 19.37 39.59
C PHE A 21 9.47 19.93 38.23
N PHE A 22 8.64 19.16 37.53
CA PHE A 22 7.88 19.64 36.38
C PHE A 22 6.99 20.78 36.87
N ASP A 23 7.41 22.02 36.63
CA ASP A 23 6.60 23.21 36.80
C ASP A 23 5.53 23.22 35.69
N ASP A 24 4.44 22.53 36.01
CA ASP A 24 3.17 22.50 35.27
C ASP A 24 2.50 23.86 35.40
N GLU A 25 2.94 24.86 34.62
CA GLU A 25 2.25 26.15 34.52
C GLU A 25 2.68 26.96 33.29
N GLN A 26 2.92 26.28 32.16
CA GLN A 26 2.82 26.97 30.86
C GLN A 26 1.36 27.10 30.50
N ASP A 27 0.79 28.23 30.90
CA ASP A 27 -0.41 28.83 30.34
C ASP A 27 -0.18 29.01 28.83
N LEU A 28 -0.39 27.92 28.07
CA LEU A 28 -0.36 27.91 26.63
C LEU A 28 -1.59 28.68 26.18
N ASP A 29 -1.39 29.97 25.94
CA ASP A 29 -2.28 30.85 25.20
C ASP A 29 -2.63 30.17 23.85
N THR A 30 -3.72 29.40 23.86
CA THR A 30 -4.29 28.77 22.65
C THR A 30 -4.99 29.80 21.77
N SER A 31 -4.90 31.09 22.09
CA SER A 31 -5.55 32.18 21.36
C SER A 31 -4.74 32.67 20.15
N ALA A 32 -3.45 32.32 20.07
CA ALA A 32 -2.56 32.74 18.98
C ALA A 32 -2.42 31.73 17.80
N MET A 33 -3.21 30.65 17.77
CA MET A 33 -3.42 29.88 16.53
C MET A 33 -4.77 30.16 15.91
N SER A 34 -5.06 31.45 15.69
CA SER A 34 -5.87 31.83 14.52
C SER A 34 -5.07 31.45 13.26
N LYS A 35 -5.00 30.15 12.97
CA LYS A 35 -4.75 29.64 11.62
C LYS A 35 -5.80 30.34 10.78
N LYS A 36 -5.38 31.36 10.05
CA LYS A 36 -6.14 31.91 8.92
C LYS A 36 -6.65 30.68 8.19
N HIS A 37 -7.96 30.42 8.28
CA HIS A 37 -8.61 29.43 7.47
C HIS A 37 -8.41 29.95 6.06
N ALA A 38 -7.29 29.57 5.42
CA ALA A 38 -7.10 29.77 4.01
C ALA A 38 -8.35 29.19 3.37
N ASP A 39 -9.08 30.01 2.62
CA ASP A 39 -10.27 29.60 1.89
C ASP A 39 -9.96 28.31 1.14
N ALA A 40 -10.34 27.18 1.74
CA ALA A 40 -9.98 25.87 1.23
C ALA A 40 -10.93 25.61 0.07
N THR A 41 -10.45 25.89 -1.15
CA THR A 41 -11.14 25.53 -2.37
C THR A 41 -11.30 24.00 -2.41
N PHE A 42 -12.50 23.51 -2.13
CA PHE A 42 -12.83 22.11 -2.32
C PHE A 42 -13.53 21.95 -3.68
N ILE A 43 -13.16 20.90 -4.41
CA ILE A 43 -13.81 20.56 -5.67
C ILE A 43 -14.62 19.30 -5.42
N PRO A 44 -15.96 19.35 -5.50
CA PRO A 44 -16.77 18.15 -5.39
C PRO A 44 -16.53 17.27 -6.61
N LEU A 45 -16.10 16.04 -6.38
CA LEU A 45 -15.94 15.02 -7.42
C LEU A 45 -17.13 14.06 -7.39
N THR A 46 -17.57 13.63 -8.56
CA THR A 46 -18.57 12.57 -8.68
C THR A 46 -17.90 11.20 -8.54
N ALA A 47 -18.67 10.16 -8.25
CA ALA A 47 -18.16 8.79 -8.21
C ALA A 47 -17.51 8.40 -9.56
N SER A 48 -18.08 8.85 -10.68
CA SER A 48 -17.55 8.61 -12.02
C SER A 48 -16.18 9.25 -12.25
N ASP A 49 -15.92 10.42 -11.67
CA ASP A 49 -14.62 11.09 -11.76
C ASP A 49 -13.55 10.31 -11.00
N ILE A 50 -13.90 9.78 -9.82
CA ILE A 50 -13.01 8.93 -9.01
C ILE A 50 -12.74 7.62 -9.74
N GLU A 51 -13.75 6.99 -10.33
CA GLU A 51 -13.57 5.77 -11.12
C GLU A 51 -12.66 5.98 -12.34
N ALA A 52 -12.78 7.12 -13.03
CA ALA A 52 -11.92 7.46 -14.16
C ALA A 52 -10.46 7.56 -13.72
N GLU A 53 -10.18 8.20 -12.59
CA GLU A 53 -8.83 8.33 -12.05
C GLU A 53 -8.27 6.98 -11.57
N GLN A 54 -9.10 6.16 -10.91
CA GLN A 54 -8.73 4.80 -10.54
C GLN A 54 -8.37 3.95 -11.76
N LYS A 55 -9.14 4.04 -12.84
CA LYS A 55 -8.86 3.33 -14.09
C LYS A 55 -7.54 3.75 -14.70
N ARG A 56 -7.21 5.06 -14.71
CA ARG A 56 -5.91 5.57 -15.18
C ARG A 56 -4.75 5.02 -14.37
N ALA A 57 -4.85 5.06 -13.05
CA ALA A 57 -3.81 4.52 -12.15
C ALA A 57 -3.63 3.01 -12.35
N ILE A 58 -4.73 2.26 -12.50
CA ILE A 58 -4.67 0.82 -12.80
C ILE A 58 -3.98 0.59 -14.14
N GLN A 59 -4.30 1.37 -15.17
CA GLN A 59 -3.71 1.23 -16.50
C GLN A 59 -2.20 1.47 -16.50
N GLN A 60 -1.71 2.47 -15.76
CA GLN A 60 -0.27 2.69 -15.57
C GLN A 60 0.44 1.49 -14.93
N VAL A 61 -0.19 0.86 -13.93
CA VAL A 61 0.37 -0.34 -13.30
C VAL A 61 0.28 -1.56 -14.21
N MET A 62 -0.77 -1.67 -15.03
CA MET A 62 -0.87 -2.71 -16.05
C MET A 62 0.26 -2.58 -17.07
N ASP A 63 0.57 -1.37 -17.52
CA ASP A 63 1.65 -1.12 -18.48
C ASP A 63 3.03 -1.49 -17.88
N LEU A 64 3.23 -1.25 -16.57
CA LEU A 64 4.46 -1.61 -15.85
C LEU A 64 4.60 -3.13 -15.64
N THR A 65 3.54 -3.77 -15.16
CA THR A 65 3.60 -5.16 -14.65
C THR A 65 3.16 -6.20 -15.67
N GLN A 66 2.49 -5.78 -16.75
CA GLN A 66 1.84 -6.63 -17.76
C GLN A 66 0.82 -7.61 -17.15
N LEU A 67 0.26 -7.27 -15.99
CA LEU A 67 -0.72 -8.07 -15.28
C LEU A 67 -2.16 -7.65 -15.63
N PRO A 68 -3.14 -8.56 -15.47
CA PRO A 68 -4.54 -8.21 -15.64
C PRO A 68 -4.99 -7.06 -14.72
N ALA A 69 -5.96 -6.26 -15.18
CA ALA A 69 -6.48 -5.10 -14.46
C ALA A 69 -6.92 -5.40 -13.01
N HIS A 70 -7.50 -6.59 -12.77
CA HIS A 70 -7.94 -6.99 -11.44
C HIS A 70 -6.76 -7.20 -10.47
N VAL A 71 -5.65 -7.77 -10.97
CA VAL A 71 -4.42 -7.95 -10.18
C VAL A 71 -3.73 -6.61 -9.95
N ALA A 72 -3.60 -5.78 -11.00
CA ALA A 72 -3.01 -4.44 -10.89
C ALA A 72 -3.74 -3.57 -9.86
N ARG A 73 -5.07 -3.62 -9.83
CA ARG A 73 -5.88 -2.96 -8.80
C ARG A 73 -5.56 -3.46 -7.39
N GLN A 74 -5.41 -4.77 -7.23
CA GLN A 74 -5.13 -5.36 -5.92
C GLN A 74 -3.73 -4.97 -5.40
N LEU A 75 -2.75 -4.89 -6.29
CA LEU A 75 -1.41 -4.38 -5.97
C LEU A 75 -1.47 -2.92 -5.49
N LEU A 76 -2.21 -2.06 -6.21
CA LEU A 76 -2.42 -0.68 -5.79
C LEU A 76 -3.10 -0.58 -4.42
N GLN A 77 -4.07 -1.44 -4.10
CA GLN A 77 -4.74 -1.43 -2.80
C GLN A 77 -3.77 -1.76 -1.65
N VAL A 78 -2.91 -2.76 -1.82
CA VAL A 78 -1.89 -3.13 -0.83
C VAL A 78 -0.88 -2.00 -0.62
N MET A 79 -0.53 -1.31 -1.70
CA MET A 79 0.39 -0.18 -1.70
C MET A 79 -0.29 1.17 -1.41
N ARG A 80 -1.53 1.15 -0.93
CA ARG A 80 -2.29 2.36 -0.57
C ARG A 80 -2.34 3.42 -1.69
N TRP A 81 -2.44 2.96 -2.94
CA TRP A 81 -2.44 3.76 -4.16
C TRP A 81 -1.14 4.54 -4.43
N SER A 82 -0.01 4.14 -3.85
CA SER A 82 1.31 4.68 -4.20
C SER A 82 1.90 3.93 -5.40
N TYR A 83 1.91 4.58 -6.57
CA TYR A 83 2.53 4.05 -7.78
C TYR A 83 4.05 3.91 -7.64
N GLU A 84 4.72 4.90 -7.05
CA GLU A 84 6.18 4.92 -6.91
C GLU A 84 6.67 3.76 -6.03
N ALA A 85 6.06 3.58 -4.85
CA ALA A 85 6.42 2.49 -3.96
C ALA A 85 6.13 1.12 -4.59
N LEU A 86 5.05 1.01 -5.38
CA LEU A 86 4.76 -0.22 -6.13
C LEU A 86 5.85 -0.50 -7.15
N ALA A 87 6.27 0.50 -7.93
CA ALA A 87 7.30 0.34 -8.94
C ALA A 87 8.64 -0.09 -8.32
N GLU A 88 9.08 0.58 -7.26
CA GLU A 88 10.32 0.23 -6.55
C GLU A 88 10.31 -1.22 -6.06
N LEU A 89 9.26 -1.63 -5.34
CA LEU A 89 9.12 -2.99 -4.80
C LEU A 89 8.96 -4.04 -5.90
N TYR A 90 8.32 -3.70 -7.02
CA TYR A 90 8.19 -4.60 -8.17
C TYR A 90 9.53 -4.84 -8.87
N PHE A 91 10.39 -3.83 -8.95
CA PHE A 91 11.75 -3.99 -9.47
C PHE A 91 12.68 -4.72 -8.50
N GLU A 92 12.47 -4.60 -7.18
CA GLU A 92 13.25 -5.32 -6.17
C GLU A 92 12.90 -6.81 -6.12
N ASP A 93 11.64 -7.15 -5.86
CA ASP A 93 11.17 -8.53 -5.71
C ASP A 93 9.68 -8.68 -6.07
N PRO A 94 9.35 -9.00 -7.34
CA PRO A 94 7.97 -9.08 -7.80
C PRO A 94 7.17 -10.21 -7.12
N ASP A 95 7.79 -11.37 -6.84
CA ASP A 95 7.13 -12.52 -6.22
C ASP A 95 6.64 -12.22 -4.80
N LYS A 96 7.45 -11.50 -4.02
CA LYS A 96 7.10 -11.09 -2.66
C LYS A 96 5.93 -10.11 -2.66
N LEU A 97 5.90 -9.20 -3.63
CA LEU A 97 4.80 -8.25 -3.80
C LEU A 97 3.50 -8.97 -4.19
N LEU A 98 3.55 -9.90 -5.14
CA LEU A 98 2.40 -10.70 -5.57
C LEU A 98 1.87 -11.60 -4.43
N SER A 99 2.77 -12.22 -3.67
CA SER A 99 2.42 -13.02 -2.49
C SER A 99 1.73 -12.17 -1.43
N LYS A 100 2.26 -10.98 -1.13
CA LYS A 100 1.65 -10.03 -0.19
C LYS A 100 0.26 -9.55 -0.66
N ALA A 101 0.07 -9.42 -1.97
CA ALA A 101 -1.23 -9.09 -2.55
C ALA A 101 -2.21 -10.26 -2.58
N GLY A 102 -1.77 -11.49 -2.24
CA GLY A 102 -2.58 -12.70 -2.42
C GLY A 102 -2.93 -12.94 -3.89
N ALA A 103 -2.22 -12.30 -4.81
CA ALA A 103 -2.44 -12.41 -6.23
C ALA A 103 -1.62 -13.58 -6.76
N MET A 104 -2.26 -14.73 -6.90
CA MET A 104 -1.71 -15.80 -7.74
C MET A 104 -2.03 -15.44 -9.19
N VAL A 105 -1.03 -14.96 -9.93
CA VAL A 105 -1.12 -14.84 -11.38
C VAL A 105 -1.20 -16.26 -11.91
N LYS A 106 -2.42 -16.75 -12.15
CA LYS A 106 -2.61 -17.97 -12.93
C LYS A 106 -2.07 -17.64 -14.31
N ASP A 107 -0.88 -18.16 -14.59
CA ASP A 107 -0.16 -17.99 -15.84
C ASP A 107 -1.12 -18.13 -17.00
N LYS A 108 -1.25 -17.05 -17.77
CA LYS A 108 -2.08 -16.95 -18.95
C LYS A 108 -3.53 -17.35 -18.67
N VAL A 109 -4.42 -16.34 -18.71
CA VAL A 109 -5.64 -16.54 -19.50
C VAL A 109 -5.16 -16.75 -20.95
N VAL A 110 -4.57 -17.91 -21.26
CA VAL A 110 -4.96 -18.58 -22.47
C VAL A 110 -6.47 -18.57 -22.38
N ASP A 111 -7.12 -18.15 -23.44
CA ASP A 111 -8.51 -18.50 -23.68
C ASP A 111 -8.64 -20.03 -23.52
N SER A 112 -8.72 -20.52 -22.30
CA SER A 112 -9.18 -21.86 -21.92
C SER A 112 -10.70 -21.86 -21.86
N HIS A 113 -11.33 -20.89 -22.53
CA HIS A 113 -12.57 -21.08 -23.25
C HIS A 113 -12.35 -21.67 -24.66
N ALA A 114 -11.14 -22.10 -25.02
CA ALA A 114 -10.98 -23.33 -25.81
C ALA A 114 -11.33 -24.55 -24.93
N HIS A 115 -12.50 -24.51 -24.29
CA HIS A 115 -13.25 -25.74 -24.13
C HIS A 115 -13.62 -26.07 -25.56
N GLU A 116 -13.00 -27.11 -26.11
CA GLU A 116 -13.44 -27.69 -27.37
C GLU A 116 -14.97 -27.78 -27.28
N ASP A 117 -15.67 -27.05 -28.16
CA ASP A 117 -17.11 -27.20 -28.35
C ASP A 117 -17.40 -28.71 -28.36
N PRO A 118 -18.13 -29.27 -27.39
CA PRO A 118 -18.67 -30.59 -27.57
C PRO A 118 -19.82 -30.42 -28.55
N THR A 119 -19.46 -30.38 -29.82
CA THR A 119 -20.35 -30.61 -30.95
C THR A 119 -21.25 -29.43 -31.30
N GLY A 120 -21.18 -29.03 -32.57
CA GLY A 120 -22.07 -28.04 -33.14
C GLY A 120 -23.56 -28.35 -32.93
N ALA A 121 -24.35 -27.27 -33.06
CA ALA A 121 -25.80 -27.28 -33.14
C ALA A 121 -26.56 -27.76 -31.88
N GLY A 122 -26.86 -26.82 -30.97
CA GLY A 122 -28.01 -26.93 -30.07
C GLY A 122 -27.83 -27.70 -28.76
N GLY A 123 -26.61 -27.83 -28.23
CA GLY A 123 -26.37 -28.42 -26.92
C GLY A 123 -26.76 -27.48 -25.78
N LYS A 124 -27.77 -27.87 -24.99
CA LYS A 124 -28.18 -27.17 -23.77
C LYS A 124 -27.01 -27.16 -22.78
N VAL A 125 -26.55 -25.97 -22.37
CA VAL A 125 -25.52 -25.82 -21.33
C VAL A 125 -26.23 -25.69 -19.98
N THR A 126 -26.03 -26.64 -19.08
CA THR A 126 -26.60 -26.57 -17.72
C THR A 126 -25.75 -25.68 -16.81
N CYS A 127 -26.36 -24.64 -16.24
CA CYS A 127 -25.72 -23.80 -15.25
C CYS A 127 -25.44 -24.59 -13.98
N GLN A 128 -24.19 -24.67 -13.52
CA GLN A 128 -23.85 -25.41 -12.28
C GLN A 128 -24.25 -24.69 -10.98
N VAL A 129 -24.74 -23.45 -11.09
CA VAL A 129 -25.19 -22.66 -9.94
C VAL A 129 -26.69 -22.87 -9.70
N CYS A 130 -27.52 -22.71 -10.72
CA CYS A 130 -28.98 -22.86 -10.61
C CYS A 130 -29.50 -24.18 -11.17
N TRP A 131 -28.66 -24.97 -11.84
CA TRP A 131 -29.00 -26.26 -12.47
C TRP A 131 -30.03 -26.17 -13.59
N ASP A 132 -30.32 -24.95 -14.06
CA ASP A 132 -31.16 -24.70 -15.22
C ASP A 132 -30.34 -24.79 -16.51
N ASP A 133 -30.98 -25.26 -17.58
CA ASP A 133 -30.47 -25.18 -18.93
C ASP A 133 -30.46 -23.70 -19.40
N CYS A 134 -29.29 -23.19 -19.78
CA CYS A 134 -29.16 -21.93 -20.49
C CYS A 134 -29.46 -22.17 -21.97
N GLU A 135 -30.62 -21.70 -22.42
CA GLU A 135 -31.07 -21.71 -23.82
C GLU A 135 -30.67 -20.44 -24.57
#